data_AF-A0A0G2H8F9-F1
#
_entry.id   AF-A0A0G2H8F9-F1
#
_cell.length_a   1.000
_cell.length_b   1.000
_cell.length_c   1.000
_cell.angle_alpha   90.00
_cell.angle_beta   90.00
_cell.angle_gamma   90.00
#
_symmetry.space_group_name_H-M   'P 1'
#
loop_
_entity.id
_entity.type
_entity.pdbx_description
1 polymer ?
#
loop_
_entity_poly.entity_id
_entity_poly.type
_entity_poly.pdbx_seq_one_letter_code
_entity_poly.pdbx_strand_id
1 'polypeptide(L)'
;MAAGITTIAESKEVRGLNLIAAHSHIRGLGVDVGTLEPRASSQGLVGQEKARKAAAVILQMAKDGKIAGRAVLIAGPPSTGKTALAMGMTQSLGPDVPFTTLTASDIFSLEMSKTEALTQAFRKSIGVKIKEETEIIEGEVVEIQIDRSVAGGNRQGKLTIKTTDMETVYDMGTKMIDSMTKERVVAGDVISIDKSSGKITKLGRSYTRSRDYDAMGADTKFVQCPDGELQVRKEVVHTVSLHEIDVINSRTQGFLALFSGDTGEIRSEVREQINTKVGEWKEEGKAQIVPGVLFIDEVHMLDIECFSYINQALEAELAPIVIMASNRGHTRIRGTTYRSPHGLPLDFLDRVVIISTQPYGQGEIQQIIAIRAQEEEVDLSPDALALLTKIGLESGLRYASNIITTSTLLSQKRKAKEVGIEDVQRSYRLFYDPARSVKFVQDFEKQFIGDEGGVNLSYTNGDAMEIA
;
A
#
# COMPACT_ATOMS: atom_id res chain seq x y z
N MET A 1 -31.19 8.07 -17.43
CA MET A 1 -31.16 6.91 -16.51
C MET A 1 -29.74 6.77 -15.99
N ALA A 2 -29.49 7.28 -14.78
CA ALA A 2 -28.18 7.18 -14.14
C ALA A 2 -27.96 5.72 -13.73
N ALA A 3 -26.90 5.09 -14.23
CA ALA A 3 -26.49 3.78 -13.76
C ALA A 3 -26.10 3.90 -12.28
N GLY A 4 -26.68 3.05 -11.43
CA GLY A 4 -26.34 2.99 -10.02
C GLY A 4 -24.85 2.72 -9.85
N ILE A 5 -24.17 3.63 -9.16
CA ILE A 5 -22.78 3.49 -8.78
C ILE A 5 -22.69 2.23 -7.92
N THR A 6 -22.08 1.17 -8.45
CA THR A 6 -21.77 -0.03 -7.66
C THR A 6 -20.40 0.19 -7.04
N THR A 7 -20.38 0.71 -5.81
CA THR A 7 -19.15 1.07 -5.09
C THR A 7 -18.52 -0.14 -4.40
N ILE A 8 -17.24 -0.34 -4.73
CA ILE A 8 -16.13 -0.77 -3.87
C ILE A 8 -16.05 -2.26 -3.53
N ALA A 9 -15.02 -2.91 -4.09
CA ALA A 9 -14.20 -3.85 -3.33
C ALA A 9 -13.30 -2.99 -2.42
N GLU A 10 -13.40 -3.18 -1.11
CA GLU A 10 -12.52 -2.52 -0.15
C GLU A 10 -11.07 -2.69 -0.64
N SER A 11 -10.28 -1.61 -0.66
CA SER A 11 -8.82 -1.67 -0.57
C SER A 11 -8.37 -2.19 0.82
N LYS A 12 -9.16 -3.07 1.45
CA LYS A 12 -8.61 -4.06 2.35
C LYS A 12 -7.91 -5.04 1.46
N GLU A 13 -6.61 -4.80 1.28
CA GLU A 13 -5.66 -5.84 0.97
C GLU A 13 -6.13 -7.15 1.62
N VAL A 14 -6.30 -8.17 0.79
CA VAL A 14 -6.62 -9.52 1.22
C VAL A 14 -5.64 -9.87 2.34
N ARG A 15 -6.15 -10.00 3.58
CA ARG A 15 -5.41 -10.31 4.83
C ARG A 15 -4.66 -11.67 4.82
N GLY A 16 -4.32 -12.20 3.65
CA GLY A 16 -3.53 -13.41 3.42
C GLY A 16 -2.38 -13.25 2.42
N LEU A 17 -2.15 -12.03 1.89
CA LEU A 17 -1.02 -11.69 1.00
C LEU A 17 0.02 -10.82 1.71
N ASN A 18 0.22 -11.03 3.01
CA ASN A 18 1.29 -10.36 3.77
C ASN A 18 2.65 -10.99 3.40
N LEU A 19 3.12 -10.72 2.19
CA LEU A 19 4.53 -10.91 1.85
C LEU A 19 5.33 -9.96 2.75
N ILE A 20 6.31 -10.50 3.49
CA ILE A 20 7.16 -9.71 4.39
C ILE A 20 8.00 -8.76 3.53
N ALA A 21 7.54 -7.52 3.42
CA ALA A 21 8.24 -6.46 2.70
C ALA A 21 9.35 -5.84 3.56
N ALA A 22 10.26 -5.10 2.93
CA ALA A 22 11.38 -4.44 3.61
C ALA A 22 10.94 -3.46 4.73
N HIS A 23 9.68 -3.01 4.72
CA HIS A 23 9.15 -2.04 5.67
C HIS A 23 7.96 -2.54 6.50
N SER A 24 7.53 -3.81 6.37
CA SER A 24 6.33 -4.34 7.07
C SER A 24 6.37 -4.18 8.60
N HIS A 25 7.56 -4.31 9.19
CA HIS A 25 7.82 -4.10 10.62
C HIS A 25 7.48 -2.69 11.15
N ILE A 26 7.32 -1.69 10.28
CA ILE A 26 7.07 -0.30 10.66
C ILE A 26 5.57 -0.09 10.88
N ARG A 27 5.18 0.21 12.12
CA ARG A 27 3.78 0.39 12.53
C ARG A 27 3.45 1.84 12.90
N GLY A 28 4.40 2.76 12.79
CA GLY A 28 4.23 4.17 13.13
C GLY A 28 5.56 4.88 13.36
N LEU A 29 5.50 6.17 13.73
CA LEU A 29 6.69 6.98 14.01
C LEU A 29 7.36 6.65 15.35
N GLY A 30 6.68 5.98 16.28
CA GLY A 30 7.19 5.61 17.60
C GLY A 30 7.50 6.82 18.50
N VAL A 31 6.79 7.93 18.30
CA VAL A 31 6.91 9.16 19.09
C VAL A 31 5.80 9.24 20.14
N ASP A 32 6.07 9.91 21.24
CA ASP A 32 5.03 10.23 22.22
C ASP A 32 4.07 11.30 21.66
N VAL A 33 2.76 11.09 21.78
CA VAL A 33 1.75 11.98 21.19
C VAL A 33 1.69 13.32 21.92
N GLY A 34 1.99 13.36 23.23
CA GLY A 34 1.90 14.59 24.02
C GLY A 34 3.14 15.47 23.89
N THR A 35 4.34 14.88 23.93
CA THR A 35 5.61 15.63 23.93
C THR A 35 6.29 15.68 22.56
N LEU A 36 5.83 14.86 21.60
CA LEU A 36 6.48 14.64 20.30
C LEU A 36 7.92 14.11 20.42
N GLU A 37 8.28 13.52 21.56
CA GLU A 37 9.61 12.95 21.76
C GLU A 37 9.69 11.51 21.23
N PRO A 38 10.71 11.20 20.40
CA PRO A 38 10.91 9.86 19.89
C PRO A 38 11.44 8.93 20.98
N ARG A 39 10.85 7.73 21.08
CA ARG A 39 11.42 6.65 21.90
C ARG A 39 12.55 5.97 21.12
N ALA A 40 13.60 5.54 21.81
CA ALA A 40 14.80 4.94 21.19
C ALA A 40 14.46 3.77 20.23
N SER A 41 13.54 2.90 20.62
CA SER A 41 12.95 1.85 19.78
C SER A 41 11.46 1.74 20.07
N SER A 42 10.61 2.00 19.07
CA SER A 42 9.16 1.90 19.19
C SER A 42 8.49 1.84 17.82
N GLN A 43 7.40 1.06 17.70
CA GLN A 43 6.62 0.89 16.47
C GLN A 43 7.45 0.52 15.23
N GLY A 44 8.55 -0.22 15.43
CA GLY A 44 9.42 -0.71 14.36
C GLY A 44 10.53 0.25 13.92
N LEU A 45 10.48 1.53 14.31
CA LEU A 45 11.57 2.49 14.06
C LEU A 45 12.55 2.51 15.23
N VAL A 46 13.84 2.51 14.90
CA VAL A 46 14.97 2.56 15.84
C VAL A 46 15.86 3.74 15.47
N GLY A 47 16.31 4.50 16.48
CA GLY A 47 17.20 5.64 16.26
C GLY A 47 16.53 6.77 15.47
N GLN A 48 17.32 7.49 14.66
CA GLN A 48 16.89 8.66 13.85
C GLN A 48 16.04 9.67 14.63
N GLU A 49 16.39 9.93 15.90
CA GLU A 49 15.56 10.71 16.82
C GLU A 49 15.19 12.09 16.27
N LYS A 50 16.19 12.82 15.75
CA LYS A 50 15.97 14.16 15.17
C LYS A 50 15.00 14.13 13.98
N ALA A 51 15.17 13.15 13.08
CA ALA A 51 14.34 13.02 11.89
C ALA A 51 12.91 12.58 12.24
N ARG A 52 12.74 11.67 13.22
CA ARG A 52 11.44 11.24 13.72
C ARG A 52 10.70 12.35 14.45
N LYS A 53 11.40 13.15 15.26
CA LYS A 53 10.83 14.33 15.91
C LYS A 53 10.37 15.36 14.88
N ALA A 54 11.19 15.63 13.86
CA ALA A 54 10.81 16.54 12.77
C ALA A 54 9.59 16.01 11.99
N ALA A 55 9.58 14.73 11.65
CA ALA A 55 8.45 14.07 10.99
C ALA A 55 7.16 14.14 11.82
N ALA A 56 7.25 13.99 13.14
CA ALA A 56 6.12 14.11 14.06
C ALA A 56 5.54 15.53 14.10
N VAL A 57 6.39 16.55 14.10
CA VAL A 57 5.95 17.95 14.02
C VAL A 57 5.22 18.21 12.71
N ILE A 58 5.76 17.74 11.59
CA ILE A 58 5.10 17.85 10.27
C ILE A 58 3.75 17.14 10.27
N LEU A 59 3.68 15.94 10.87
CA LEU A 59 2.44 15.17 10.99
C LEU A 59 1.37 15.93 11.78
N GLN A 60 1.78 16.61 12.86
CA GLN A 60 0.85 17.40 13.65
C GLN A 60 0.39 18.65 12.89
N MET A 61 1.30 19.33 12.18
CA MET A 61 0.94 20.46 11.32
C MET A 61 -0.03 20.07 10.20
N ALA A 62 0.14 18.85 9.66
CA ALA A 62 -0.77 18.24 8.70
C ALA A 62 -2.16 17.99 9.29
N LYS A 63 -2.25 17.38 10.47
CA LYS A 63 -3.52 17.16 11.18
C LYS A 63 -4.22 18.46 11.54
N ASP A 64 -3.46 19.50 11.88
CA ASP A 64 -3.96 20.84 12.17
C ASP A 64 -4.36 21.64 10.90
N GLY A 65 -4.09 21.13 9.70
CA GLY A 65 -4.36 21.83 8.42
C GLY A 65 -3.50 23.08 8.18
N LYS A 66 -2.39 23.26 8.91
CA LYS A 66 -1.51 24.45 8.83
C LYS A 66 -0.47 24.38 7.71
N ILE A 67 -0.31 23.22 7.08
CA ILE A 67 0.74 22.94 6.09
C ILE A 67 0.16 22.79 4.67
N ALA A 68 -0.61 23.78 4.22
CA ALA A 68 -1.03 23.83 2.82
C ALA A 68 0.13 24.33 1.92
N GLY A 69 0.36 23.65 0.81
CA GLY A 69 1.32 24.04 -0.23
C GLY A 69 2.80 24.00 0.12
N ARG A 70 3.19 23.17 1.10
CA ARG A 70 4.60 22.86 1.38
C ARG A 70 4.90 21.40 1.10
N ALA A 71 6.08 21.16 0.55
CA ALA A 71 6.60 19.81 0.41
C ALA A 71 7.70 19.53 1.43
N VAL A 72 7.93 18.25 1.72
CA VAL A 72 8.91 17.79 2.69
C VAL A 72 9.97 16.99 1.94
N LEU A 73 11.24 17.33 2.11
CA LEU A 73 12.35 16.59 1.53
C LEU A 73 13.10 15.84 2.62
N ILE A 74 13.11 14.51 2.56
CA ILE A 74 13.94 13.66 3.40
C ILE A 74 15.25 13.40 2.66
N ALA A 75 16.33 14.00 3.16
CA ALA A 75 17.66 13.89 2.57
C ALA A 75 18.60 13.05 3.45
N GLY A 76 19.48 12.29 2.82
CA GLY A 76 20.56 11.60 3.52
C GLY A 76 21.12 10.41 2.75
N PRO A 77 22.20 9.80 3.26
CA PRO A 77 22.86 8.67 2.61
C PRO A 77 21.92 7.48 2.30
N PRO A 78 22.32 6.57 1.40
CA PRO A 78 21.59 5.32 1.21
C PRO A 78 21.44 4.55 2.53
N SER A 79 20.35 3.82 2.70
CA SER A 79 20.09 2.97 3.88
C SER A 79 19.98 3.69 5.23
N THR A 80 19.67 4.99 5.27
CA THR A 80 19.42 5.75 6.53
C THR A 80 17.95 5.80 6.95
N GLY A 81 17.08 5.00 6.33
CA GLY A 81 15.66 4.91 6.71
C GLY A 81 14.76 6.04 6.19
N LYS A 82 15.08 6.67 5.05
CA LYS A 82 14.22 7.72 4.45
C LYS A 82 12.82 7.22 4.11
N THR A 83 12.73 6.13 3.34
CA THR A 83 11.46 5.46 2.98
C THR A 83 10.75 4.91 4.23
N ALA A 84 11.52 4.38 5.19
CA ALA A 84 11.01 3.92 6.48
C ALA A 84 10.34 5.05 7.28
N LEU A 85 10.95 6.24 7.30
CA LEU A 85 10.39 7.41 7.98
C LEU A 85 9.09 7.86 7.33
N ALA A 86 9.05 7.95 6.00
CA ALA A 86 7.83 8.29 5.25
C ALA A 86 6.70 7.28 5.52
N MET A 87 7.01 5.99 5.52
CA MET A 87 6.04 4.95 5.85
C MET A 87 5.57 5.02 7.31
N GLY A 88 6.46 5.34 8.24
CA GLY A 88 6.11 5.61 9.64
C GLY A 88 5.15 6.79 9.79
N MET A 89 5.34 7.86 9.01
CA MET A 89 4.40 9.00 8.96
C MET A 89 3.02 8.54 8.50
N THR A 90 2.95 7.78 7.41
CA THR A 90 1.69 7.24 6.88
C THR A 90 0.94 6.38 7.89
N GLN A 91 1.62 5.41 8.51
CA GLN A 91 0.98 4.53 9.50
C GLN A 91 0.45 5.33 10.72
N SER A 92 1.05 6.49 11.01
CA SER A 92 0.64 7.39 12.10
C SER A 92 -0.52 8.34 11.73
N LEU A 93 -0.85 8.49 10.44
CA LEU A 93 -2.04 9.21 9.97
C LEU A 93 -3.31 8.37 10.07
N GLY A 94 -3.15 7.04 10.03
CA GLY A 94 -4.24 6.08 10.16
C GLY A 94 -4.60 5.42 8.82
N PRO A 95 -5.36 4.32 8.86
CA PRO A 95 -5.67 3.51 7.68
C PRO A 95 -6.59 4.21 6.67
N ASP A 96 -7.30 5.24 7.10
CA ASP A 96 -8.27 5.96 6.27
C ASP A 96 -7.65 7.08 5.43
N VAL A 97 -6.37 7.38 5.64
CA VAL A 97 -5.67 8.46 4.93
C VAL A 97 -4.96 7.86 3.71
N PRO A 98 -5.26 8.31 2.49
CA PRO A 98 -4.67 7.72 1.31
C PRO A 98 -3.17 8.00 1.25
N PHE A 99 -2.40 6.99 0.89
CA PHE A 99 -0.96 7.07 0.71
C PHE A 99 -0.55 6.51 -0.63
N THR A 100 0.06 7.36 -1.45
CA THR A 100 0.56 6.96 -2.75
C THR A 100 2.08 6.97 -2.71
N THR A 101 2.70 5.82 -2.98
CA THR A 101 4.13 5.72 -3.23
C THR A 101 4.41 5.77 -4.72
N LEU A 102 5.35 6.62 -5.12
CA LEU A 102 5.77 6.78 -6.50
C LEU A 102 7.29 6.79 -6.55
N THR A 103 7.91 5.99 -7.42
CA THR A 103 9.32 6.19 -7.74
C THR A 103 9.41 7.25 -8.83
N ALA A 104 10.32 8.22 -8.73
CA ALA A 104 10.47 9.27 -9.73
C ALA A 104 10.67 8.74 -11.16
N SER A 105 11.26 7.54 -11.30
CA SER A 105 11.44 6.87 -12.58
C SER A 105 10.13 6.35 -13.20
N ASP A 106 9.10 6.07 -12.39
CA ASP A 106 7.82 5.50 -12.85
C ASP A 106 6.99 6.52 -13.67
N ILE A 107 7.29 7.81 -13.54
CA ILE A 107 6.63 8.89 -14.28
C ILE A 107 6.99 8.88 -15.77
N PHE A 108 8.14 8.31 -16.12
CA PHE A 108 8.61 8.26 -17.50
C PHE A 108 8.03 7.03 -18.21
N SER A 109 6.81 7.18 -18.73
CA SER A 109 6.12 6.15 -19.53
C SER A 109 5.96 6.58 -20.99
N LEU A 110 5.79 5.59 -21.88
CA LEU A 110 5.39 5.80 -23.28
C LEU A 110 3.86 5.83 -23.44
N GLU A 111 3.12 5.30 -22.47
CA GLU A 111 1.65 5.19 -22.55
C GLU A 111 0.93 6.50 -22.20
N MET A 112 1.55 7.32 -21.35
CA MET A 112 1.00 8.60 -20.90
C MET A 112 2.10 9.63 -20.71
N SER A 113 1.75 10.91 -20.81
CA SER A 113 2.67 12.00 -20.55
C SER A 113 3.11 12.06 -19.07
N LYS A 114 4.31 12.60 -18.83
CA LYS A 114 4.87 12.80 -17.47
C LYS A 114 3.93 13.62 -16.58
N THR A 115 3.34 14.67 -17.17
CA THR A 115 2.39 15.56 -16.50
C THR A 115 1.13 14.82 -16.10
N GLU A 116 0.64 13.92 -16.96
CA GLU A 116 -0.52 13.10 -16.66
C GLU A 116 -0.23 12.08 -15.55
N ALA A 117 0.91 11.39 -15.62
CA ALA A 117 1.34 10.46 -14.57
C ALA A 117 1.44 11.15 -13.19
N LEU A 118 2.02 12.35 -13.14
CA LEU A 118 2.04 13.18 -11.94
C LEU A 118 0.62 13.57 -11.50
N THR A 119 -0.23 14.02 -12.42
CA THR A 119 -1.61 14.42 -12.10
C THR A 119 -2.38 13.26 -11.47
N GLN A 120 -2.23 12.05 -12.02
CA GLN A 120 -2.83 10.85 -11.46
C GLN A 120 -2.29 10.53 -10.06
N ALA A 121 -0.98 10.66 -9.83
CA ALA A 121 -0.39 10.46 -8.50
C ALA A 121 -0.91 11.46 -7.45
N PHE A 122 -1.06 12.74 -7.82
CA PHE A 122 -1.68 13.76 -6.97
C PHE A 122 -3.14 13.40 -6.65
N ARG A 123 -3.92 13.00 -7.66
CA ARG A 123 -5.35 12.66 -7.46
C ARG A 123 -5.58 11.34 -6.73
N LYS A 124 -4.68 10.37 -6.86
CA LYS A 124 -4.67 9.13 -6.03
C LYS A 124 -4.45 9.44 -4.55
N SER A 125 -3.69 10.50 -4.27
CA SER A 125 -3.34 10.93 -2.90
C SER A 125 -4.41 11.81 -2.25
N ILE A 126 -5.54 12.05 -2.89
CA ILE A 126 -6.66 12.82 -2.31
C ILE A 126 -7.86 11.89 -2.22
N GLY A 127 -8.32 11.65 -0.99
CA GLY A 127 -9.46 10.79 -0.69
C GLY A 127 -10.73 11.59 -0.52
N VAL A 128 -11.85 10.99 -0.88
CA VAL A 128 -13.21 11.48 -0.64
C VAL A 128 -13.92 10.43 0.20
N LYS A 129 -14.23 10.78 1.44
CA LYS A 129 -15.05 9.99 2.35
C LYS A 129 -16.51 10.32 2.10
N ILE A 130 -17.25 9.37 1.56
CA ILE A 130 -18.69 9.47 1.32
C ILE A 130 -19.38 8.67 2.42
N LYS A 131 -20.29 9.33 3.12
CA LYS A 131 -21.15 8.70 4.12
C LYS A 131 -22.47 8.35 3.45
N GLU A 132 -22.77 7.06 3.38
CA GLU A 132 -24.03 6.58 2.83
C GLU A 132 -24.80 5.83 3.90
N GLU A 133 -26.05 6.23 4.11
CA GLU A 133 -26.98 5.51 4.98
C GLU A 133 -27.69 4.44 4.15
N THR A 134 -27.50 3.18 4.51
CA THR A 134 -28.17 2.05 3.86
C THR A 134 -29.08 1.34 4.85
N GLU A 135 -30.29 1.00 4.40
CA GLU A 135 -31.21 0.13 5.15
C GLU A 135 -30.90 -1.32 4.79
N ILE A 136 -30.42 -2.07 5.78
CA ILE A 136 -30.03 -3.46 5.62
C ILE A 136 -31.00 -4.33 6.42
N ILE A 137 -31.44 -5.44 5.83
CA ILE A 137 -32.23 -6.46 6.50
C ILE A 137 -31.32 -7.65 6.78
N GLU A 138 -31.05 -7.96 8.05
CA GLU A 138 -30.18 -9.07 8.45
C GLU A 138 -30.96 -10.08 9.28
N GLY A 139 -30.85 -11.37 8.93
CA GLY A 139 -31.49 -12.43 9.71
C GLY A 139 -31.29 -13.82 9.14
N GLU A 140 -31.75 -14.81 9.90
CA GLU A 140 -31.78 -16.22 9.52
C GLU A 140 -33.02 -16.50 8.65
N VAL A 141 -32.80 -17.12 7.49
CA VAL A 141 -33.89 -17.55 6.61
C VAL A 141 -34.58 -18.78 7.20
N VAL A 142 -35.87 -18.67 7.51
CA VAL A 142 -36.68 -19.80 8.01
C VAL A 142 -37.20 -20.65 6.87
N GLU A 143 -37.75 -19.98 5.85
CA GLU A 143 -38.40 -20.60 4.69
C GLU A 143 -38.37 -19.67 3.48
N ILE A 144 -38.28 -20.26 2.28
CA ILE A 144 -38.37 -19.57 1.00
C ILE A 144 -39.42 -20.28 0.16
N GLN A 145 -40.49 -19.58 -0.21
CA GLN A 145 -41.53 -20.07 -1.11
C GLN A 145 -41.42 -19.32 -2.44
N ILE A 146 -41.35 -20.04 -3.56
CA ILE A 146 -41.29 -19.44 -4.90
C ILE A 146 -42.41 -20.04 -5.75
N ASP A 147 -43.41 -19.23 -6.06
CA ASP A 147 -44.52 -19.62 -6.91
C ASP A 147 -44.10 -19.43 -8.38
N ARG A 148 -43.85 -20.56 -9.06
CA ARG A 148 -43.66 -20.59 -10.51
C ARG A 148 -44.96 -20.97 -11.20
N SER A 149 -45.52 -20.03 -11.96
CA SER A 149 -46.60 -20.34 -12.90
C SER A 149 -46.06 -21.16 -14.08
N VAL A 150 -46.69 -22.30 -14.34
CA VAL A 150 -46.31 -23.28 -15.38
C VAL A 150 -46.39 -22.69 -16.80
N ALA A 151 -47.08 -21.55 -16.97
CA ALA A 151 -47.33 -20.90 -18.26
C ALA A 151 -46.44 -19.66 -18.55
N GLY A 152 -45.35 -19.45 -17.80
CA GLY A 152 -44.38 -18.38 -18.09
C GLY A 152 -44.72 -16.99 -17.54
N GLY A 153 -45.54 -16.92 -16.49
CA GLY A 153 -45.88 -15.66 -15.80
C GLY A 153 -44.79 -15.12 -14.87
N ASN A 154 -44.99 -13.90 -14.36
CA ASN A 154 -44.10 -13.27 -13.36
C ASN A 154 -43.96 -14.16 -12.12
N ARG A 155 -42.70 -14.46 -11.75
CA ARG A 155 -42.34 -15.19 -10.53
C ARG A 155 -42.60 -14.31 -9.30
N GLN A 156 -43.41 -14.80 -8.37
CA GLN A 156 -43.60 -14.22 -7.05
C GLN A 156 -43.14 -15.23 -6.00
N GLY A 157 -42.74 -14.75 -4.83
CA GLY A 157 -42.31 -15.62 -3.76
C GLY A 157 -42.48 -14.95 -2.40
N LYS A 158 -42.39 -15.75 -1.34
CA LYS A 158 -42.40 -15.29 0.04
C LYS A 158 -41.14 -15.74 0.74
N LEU A 159 -40.59 -14.86 1.54
CA LEU A 159 -39.35 -15.07 2.28
C LEU A 159 -39.62 -14.81 3.75
N THR A 160 -39.45 -15.83 4.58
CA THR A 160 -39.57 -15.70 6.03
C THR A 160 -38.17 -15.59 6.63
N ILE A 161 -37.87 -14.47 7.28
CA ILE A 161 -36.60 -14.22 7.97
C ILE A 161 -36.88 -13.97 9.44
N LYS A 162 -36.01 -14.47 10.31
CA LYS A 162 -36.04 -14.22 11.75
C LYS A 162 -34.70 -13.74 12.30
N THR A 163 -34.76 -12.93 13.35
CA THR A 163 -33.70 -12.70 14.34
C THR A 163 -34.05 -13.46 15.62
N THR A 164 -33.29 -13.27 16.70
CA THR A 164 -33.70 -13.79 18.01
C THR A 164 -34.98 -13.16 18.55
N ASP A 165 -35.26 -11.92 18.14
CA ASP A 165 -36.29 -11.09 18.76
C ASP A 165 -37.54 -10.98 17.88
N MET A 166 -37.41 -11.14 16.56
CA MET A 166 -38.49 -10.92 15.60
C MET A 166 -38.47 -11.95 14.46
N GLU A 167 -39.66 -12.25 13.93
CA GLU A 167 -39.83 -13.06 12.72
C GLU A 167 -40.81 -12.32 11.79
N THR A 168 -40.44 -12.15 10.52
CA THR A 168 -41.27 -11.45 9.54
C THR A 168 -41.25 -12.15 8.19
N VAL A 169 -42.34 -11.96 7.43
CA VAL A 169 -42.53 -12.48 6.08
C VAL A 169 -42.48 -11.34 5.09
N TYR A 170 -41.61 -11.45 4.10
CA TYR A 170 -41.44 -10.50 3.00
C TYR A 170 -41.91 -11.12 1.68
N ASP A 171 -42.73 -10.38 0.93
CA ASP A 171 -43.05 -10.74 -0.45
C ASP A 171 -41.88 -10.35 -1.38
N MET A 172 -41.41 -11.32 -2.16
CA MET A 172 -40.31 -11.17 -3.10
C MET A 172 -40.81 -10.97 -4.54
N GLY A 173 -40.28 -9.94 -5.21
CA GLY A 173 -40.41 -9.77 -6.65
C GLY A 173 -39.44 -10.63 -7.45
N THR A 174 -39.63 -10.65 -8.78
CA THR A 174 -38.82 -11.44 -9.74
C THR A 174 -37.30 -11.22 -9.59
N LYS A 175 -36.86 -9.95 -9.45
CA LYS A 175 -35.43 -9.61 -9.29
C LYS A 175 -34.80 -10.16 -8.01
N MET A 176 -35.55 -10.16 -6.91
CA MET A 176 -35.09 -10.68 -5.62
C MET A 176 -34.99 -12.22 -5.68
N ILE A 177 -35.96 -12.87 -6.31
CA ILE A 177 -35.95 -14.33 -6.53
C ILE A 177 -34.74 -14.75 -7.38
N ASP A 178 -34.45 -14.00 -8.46
CA ASP A 178 -33.29 -14.29 -9.30
C ASP A 178 -31.97 -14.11 -8.53
N SER A 179 -31.89 -13.10 -7.66
CA SER A 179 -30.72 -12.84 -6.82
C SER A 179 -30.53 -13.92 -5.74
N MET A 180 -31.63 -14.35 -5.08
CA MET A 180 -31.63 -15.48 -4.13
C MET A 180 -31.19 -16.79 -4.81
N THR A 181 -31.67 -17.03 -6.03
CA THR A 181 -31.31 -18.22 -6.81
C THR A 181 -29.84 -18.19 -7.22
N LYS A 182 -29.33 -17.01 -7.61
CA LYS A 182 -27.92 -16.79 -7.98
C LYS A 182 -26.98 -17.06 -6.80
N GLU A 183 -27.32 -16.55 -5.62
CA GLU A 183 -26.54 -16.74 -4.38
C GLU A 183 -26.80 -18.10 -3.70
N ARG A 184 -27.71 -18.92 -4.26
CA ARG A 184 -28.09 -20.25 -3.74
C ARG A 184 -28.46 -20.21 -2.25
N VAL A 185 -29.33 -19.28 -1.90
CA VAL A 185 -29.83 -19.14 -0.53
C VAL A 185 -30.82 -20.26 -0.20
N VAL A 186 -30.65 -20.87 0.97
CA VAL A 186 -31.43 -21.98 1.48
C VAL A 186 -31.91 -21.65 2.89
N ALA A 187 -32.98 -22.32 3.33
CA ALA A 187 -33.44 -22.25 4.71
C ALA A 187 -32.32 -22.65 5.71
N GLY A 188 -32.14 -21.82 6.74
CA GLY A 188 -31.06 -21.90 7.72
C GLY A 188 -29.83 -21.06 7.37
N ASP A 189 -29.79 -20.39 6.22
CA ASP A 189 -28.73 -19.41 5.93
C ASP A 189 -28.98 -18.09 6.66
N VAL A 190 -27.90 -17.46 7.13
CA VAL A 190 -27.92 -16.07 7.63
C VAL A 190 -27.54 -15.16 6.47
N ILE A 191 -28.43 -14.25 6.11
CA ILE A 191 -28.24 -13.34 4.97
C ILE A 191 -28.38 -11.89 5.39
N SER A 192 -27.74 -11.02 4.61
CA SER A 192 -27.84 -9.57 4.70
C SER A 192 -28.34 -9.05 3.35
N ILE A 193 -29.48 -8.35 3.37
CA ILE A 193 -30.14 -7.80 2.17
C ILE A 193 -30.07 -6.28 2.26
N ASP A 194 -29.37 -5.65 1.33
CA ASP A 194 -29.45 -4.20 1.18
C ASP A 194 -30.73 -3.84 0.41
N LYS A 195 -31.61 -3.09 1.06
CA LYS A 195 -32.93 -2.73 0.53
C LYS A 195 -32.85 -1.77 -0.66
N SER A 196 -31.78 -0.96 -0.74
CA SER A 196 -31.62 0.02 -1.81
C SER A 196 -31.08 -0.63 -3.10
N SER A 197 -30.05 -1.46 -2.97
CA SER A 197 -29.41 -2.13 -4.11
C SER A 197 -30.07 -3.46 -4.50
N GLY A 198 -30.81 -4.09 -3.57
CA GLY A 198 -31.33 -5.44 -3.73
C GLY A 198 -30.25 -6.53 -3.72
N LYS A 199 -29.02 -6.19 -3.32
CA LYS A 199 -27.91 -7.13 -3.22
C LYS A 199 -28.10 -8.00 -1.98
N ILE A 200 -28.03 -9.31 -2.18
CA ILE A 200 -28.09 -10.31 -1.11
C ILE A 200 -26.67 -10.81 -0.86
N THR A 201 -26.26 -10.81 0.41
CA THR A 201 -24.97 -11.34 0.84
C THR A 201 -25.19 -12.48 1.82
N LYS A 202 -24.68 -13.67 1.50
CA LYS A 202 -24.72 -14.82 2.40
C LYS A 202 -23.60 -14.72 3.44
N LEU A 203 -23.96 -14.43 4.69
CA LEU A 203 -23.00 -14.27 5.79
C LEU A 203 -22.50 -15.63 6.28
N GLY A 204 -23.39 -16.63 6.28
CA GLY A 204 -23.07 -17.99 6.67
C GLY A 204 -24.32 -18.81 6.92
N ARG A 205 -24.18 -19.88 7.69
CA ARG A 205 -25.28 -20.79 8.06
C ARG A 205 -25.50 -20.79 9.56
N SER A 206 -26.75 -20.87 10.01
CA SER A 206 -27.08 -20.92 11.43
C SER A 206 -26.56 -22.22 12.07
N TYR A 207 -26.08 -22.12 13.32
CA TYR A 207 -25.62 -23.28 14.09
C TYR A 207 -26.74 -24.29 14.36
N THR A 208 -27.97 -23.81 14.53
CA THR A 208 -29.16 -24.60 14.90
C THR A 208 -29.62 -25.55 13.79
N ARG A 209 -29.39 -25.21 12.51
CA ARG A 209 -29.74 -26.07 11.36
C ARG A 209 -28.55 -26.75 10.68
N SER A 210 -27.43 -26.89 11.40
CA SER A 210 -26.21 -27.54 10.90
C SER A 210 -26.34 -29.05 10.67
N ARG A 211 -27.33 -29.72 11.31
CA ARG A 211 -27.48 -31.19 11.25
C ARG A 211 -28.38 -31.70 10.13
N ASP A 212 -29.21 -30.84 9.52
CA ASP A 212 -30.25 -31.28 8.59
C ASP A 212 -29.74 -31.51 7.15
N TYR A 213 -28.46 -31.25 6.87
CA TYR A 213 -27.88 -31.40 5.54
C TYR A 213 -26.60 -32.23 5.57
N ASP A 214 -26.68 -33.43 4.97
CA ASP A 214 -25.63 -34.46 4.96
C ASP A 214 -24.50 -34.17 3.94
N ALA A 215 -24.72 -33.23 3.01
CA ALA A 215 -23.75 -32.82 1.98
C ALA A 215 -23.30 -31.36 2.19
N MET A 216 -22.62 -31.07 3.30
CA MET A 216 -21.99 -29.77 3.54
C MET A 216 -20.68 -29.67 2.76
N GLY A 217 -20.49 -28.62 1.97
CA GLY A 217 -19.18 -28.27 1.42
C GLY A 217 -18.23 -27.82 2.53
N ALA A 218 -16.93 -28.11 2.37
CA ALA A 218 -15.88 -27.80 3.35
C ALA A 218 -15.76 -26.31 3.73
N ASP A 219 -16.36 -25.40 2.95
CA ASP A 219 -16.29 -23.93 3.13
C ASP A 219 -17.53 -23.30 3.80
N THR A 220 -18.44 -24.09 4.37
CA THR A 220 -19.63 -23.55 5.02
C THR A 220 -19.29 -22.86 6.36
N LYS A 221 -19.28 -21.53 6.37
CA LYS A 221 -19.07 -20.72 7.58
C LYS A 221 -20.33 -20.72 8.45
N PHE A 222 -20.20 -21.12 9.71
CA PHE A 222 -21.30 -21.07 10.66
C PHE A 222 -21.32 -19.74 11.42
N VAL A 223 -22.49 -19.11 11.46
CA VAL A 223 -22.72 -17.80 12.06
C VAL A 223 -23.91 -17.92 13.02
N GLN A 224 -23.88 -17.17 14.11
CA GLN A 224 -25.01 -17.10 15.04
C GLN A 224 -26.18 -16.36 14.40
N CYS A 225 -27.40 -16.66 14.86
CA CYS A 225 -28.58 -15.91 14.45
C CYS A 225 -28.38 -14.45 14.90
N PRO A 226 -28.61 -13.45 14.03
CA PRO A 226 -28.51 -12.05 14.43
C PRO A 226 -29.53 -11.70 15.52
N ASP A 227 -29.12 -10.84 16.45
CA ASP A 227 -29.95 -10.34 17.54
C ASP A 227 -30.56 -8.98 17.19
N GLY A 228 -31.69 -8.62 17.79
CA GLY A 228 -32.32 -7.31 17.61
C GLY A 228 -33.32 -7.22 16.46
N GLU A 229 -33.55 -5.99 15.98
CA GLU A 229 -34.48 -5.70 14.89
C GLU A 229 -33.96 -6.22 13.55
N LEU A 230 -34.86 -6.78 12.73
CA LEU A 230 -34.54 -7.29 11.40
C LEU A 230 -34.03 -6.23 10.43
N GLN A 231 -34.52 -4.99 10.55
CA GLN A 231 -34.18 -3.89 9.67
C GLN A 231 -33.33 -2.88 10.42
N VAL A 232 -32.05 -2.81 10.06
CA VAL A 232 -31.08 -1.92 10.70
C VAL A 232 -30.62 -0.86 9.69
N ARG A 233 -30.59 0.39 10.14
CA ARG A 233 -29.93 1.47 9.39
C ARG A 233 -28.45 1.45 9.71
N LYS A 234 -27.63 1.26 8.68
CA LYS A 234 -26.17 1.24 8.80
C LYS A 234 -25.58 2.37 7.99
N GLU A 235 -24.83 3.24 8.66
CA GLU A 235 -23.97 4.21 7.99
C GLU A 235 -22.71 3.48 7.52
N VAL A 236 -22.52 3.41 6.20
CA VAL A 236 -21.32 2.87 5.59
C VAL A 236 -20.49 4.03 5.08
N VAL A 237 -19.24 4.11 5.56
CA VAL A 237 -18.29 5.12 5.10
C VAL A 237 -17.43 4.51 4.02
N HIS A 238 -17.53 5.09 2.83
CA HIS A 238 -16.74 4.72 1.66
C HIS A 238 -15.63 5.74 1.46
N THR A 239 -14.38 5.28 1.37
CA THR A 239 -13.25 6.15 1.02
C THR A 239 -12.82 5.82 -0.40
N VAL A 240 -12.90 6.80 -1.30
CA VAL A 240 -12.53 6.66 -2.73
C VAL A 240 -11.57 7.78 -3.09
N SER A 241 -10.54 7.50 -3.88
CA SER A 241 -9.64 8.54 -4.38
C SER A 241 -10.27 9.35 -5.52
N LEU A 242 -9.84 10.61 -5.68
CA LEU A 242 -10.29 11.43 -6.82
C LEU A 242 -9.94 10.79 -8.17
N HIS A 243 -8.80 10.09 -8.25
CA HIS A 243 -8.41 9.40 -9.46
C HIS A 243 -9.35 8.24 -9.82
N GLU A 244 -9.83 7.47 -8.86
CA GLU A 244 -10.81 6.40 -9.12
C GLU A 244 -12.11 6.97 -9.67
N ILE A 245 -12.58 8.09 -9.11
CA ILE A 245 -13.77 8.80 -9.60
C ILE A 245 -13.53 9.27 -11.05
N ASP A 246 -12.35 9.81 -11.37
CA ASP A 246 -11.99 10.22 -12.73
C ASP A 246 -12.07 9.07 -13.73
N VAL A 247 -11.41 7.95 -13.43
CA VAL A 247 -11.33 6.81 -14.35
C VAL A 247 -12.72 6.22 -14.60
N ILE A 248 -13.53 6.06 -13.54
CA ILE A 248 -14.90 5.54 -13.64
C ILE A 248 -15.77 6.43 -14.53
N ASN A 249 -15.66 7.75 -14.40
CA ASN A 249 -16.48 8.70 -15.16
C ASN A 249 -15.91 9.00 -16.56
N SER A 250 -14.65 8.63 -16.84
CA SER A 250 -14.03 8.87 -18.14
C SER A 250 -14.43 7.87 -19.22
N ARG A 251 -14.83 6.64 -18.87
CA ARG A 251 -15.12 5.55 -19.82
C ARG A 251 -16.30 4.69 -19.36
N THR A 252 -17.08 4.15 -20.31
CA THR A 252 -18.24 3.28 -20.03
C THR A 252 -17.90 1.99 -19.26
N GLN A 253 -16.65 1.51 -19.37
CA GLN A 253 -16.08 0.41 -18.59
C GLN A 253 -14.85 0.86 -17.77
N GLY A 254 -14.86 2.11 -17.28
CA GLY A 254 -13.74 2.68 -16.53
C GLY A 254 -13.34 1.87 -15.29
N PHE A 255 -14.30 1.18 -14.67
CA PHE A 255 -14.03 0.29 -13.53
C PHE A 255 -12.99 -0.80 -13.85
N LEU A 256 -13.07 -1.44 -15.04
CA LEU A 256 -12.13 -2.50 -15.39
C LEU A 256 -10.71 -1.95 -15.62
N ALA A 257 -10.61 -0.71 -16.11
CA ALA A 257 -9.35 -0.03 -16.35
C ALA A 257 -8.55 0.21 -15.06
N LEU A 258 -9.22 0.37 -13.91
CA LEU A 258 -8.56 0.46 -12.61
C LEU A 258 -7.77 -0.81 -12.27
N PHE A 259 -8.22 -1.97 -12.73
CA PHE A 259 -7.56 -3.26 -12.48
C PHE A 259 -6.56 -3.63 -13.57
N SER A 260 -6.80 -3.23 -14.82
CA SER A 260 -5.90 -3.53 -15.93
C SER A 260 -4.73 -2.57 -16.04
N GLY A 261 -4.79 -1.40 -15.41
CA GLY A 261 -3.78 -0.33 -15.53
C GLY A 261 -3.90 0.49 -16.82
N ASP A 262 -4.79 0.11 -17.73
CA ASP A 262 -5.04 0.81 -19.00
C ASP A 262 -6.01 1.99 -18.81
N THR A 263 -5.64 2.91 -17.92
CA THR A 263 -6.42 4.13 -17.66
C THR A 263 -6.24 5.15 -18.78
N GLY A 264 -5.09 5.16 -19.45
CA GLY A 264 -4.68 6.18 -20.42
C GLY A 264 -4.70 7.59 -19.85
N GLU A 265 -4.72 8.60 -20.73
CA GLU A 265 -4.85 10.00 -20.34
C GLU A 265 -6.32 10.41 -20.13
N ILE A 266 -6.58 11.11 -19.03
CA ILE A 266 -7.93 11.59 -18.69
C ILE A 266 -8.07 13.06 -19.09
N ARG A 267 -9.16 13.38 -19.79
CA ARG A 267 -9.47 14.76 -20.21
C ARG A 267 -9.66 15.69 -19.01
N SER A 268 -9.14 16.90 -19.11
CA SER A 268 -9.28 17.94 -18.08
C SER A 268 -10.74 18.29 -17.78
N GLU A 269 -11.61 18.34 -18.80
CA GLU A 269 -13.04 18.62 -18.66
C GLU A 269 -13.73 17.67 -17.67
N VAL A 270 -13.37 16.38 -17.69
CA VAL A 270 -13.92 15.38 -16.77
C VAL A 270 -13.46 15.66 -15.34
N ARG A 271 -12.19 16.02 -15.16
CA ARG A 271 -11.63 16.37 -13.85
C ARG A 271 -12.27 17.62 -13.26
N GLU A 272 -12.49 18.64 -14.09
CA GLU A 272 -13.17 19.87 -13.68
C GLU A 272 -14.61 19.59 -13.24
N GLN A 273 -15.37 18.83 -14.03
CA GLN A 273 -16.72 18.41 -13.65
C GLN A 273 -16.76 17.63 -12.33
N ILE A 274 -15.78 16.74 -12.11
CA ILE A 274 -15.66 15.98 -10.87
C ILE A 274 -15.30 16.89 -9.70
N ASN A 275 -14.36 17.82 -9.89
CA ASN A 275 -13.99 18.78 -8.85
C ASN A 275 -15.19 19.63 -8.41
N THR A 276 -16.02 20.08 -9.36
CA THR A 276 -17.26 20.81 -9.05
C THR A 276 -18.22 19.95 -8.24
N LYS A 277 -18.50 18.72 -8.67
CA LYS A 277 -19.40 17.79 -7.95
C LYS A 277 -18.90 17.42 -6.56
N VAL A 278 -17.60 17.20 -6.39
CA VAL A 278 -17.00 16.91 -5.08
C VAL A 278 -17.05 18.15 -4.19
N GLY A 279 -16.91 19.35 -4.76
CA GLY A 279 -17.16 20.62 -4.08
C GLY A 279 -18.60 20.73 -3.58
N GLU A 280 -19.58 20.46 -4.44
CA GLU A 280 -21.01 20.42 -4.08
C GLU A 280 -21.28 19.41 -2.95
N TRP A 281 -20.74 18.18 -3.05
CA TRP A 281 -20.91 17.17 -1.98
C TRP A 281 -20.26 17.57 -0.65
N LYS A 282 -19.17 18.34 -0.69
CA LYS A 282 -18.53 18.90 0.50
C LYS A 282 -19.41 19.99 1.12
N GLU A 283 -19.99 20.87 0.31
CA GLU A 283 -20.90 21.93 0.78
C GLU A 283 -22.22 21.38 1.34
N GLU A 284 -22.75 20.32 0.72
CA GLU A 284 -23.95 19.60 1.20
C GLU A 284 -23.68 18.72 2.43
N GLY A 285 -22.42 18.54 2.83
CA GLY A 285 -22.03 17.68 3.94
C GLY A 285 -22.16 16.16 3.66
N LYS A 286 -22.38 15.77 2.41
CA LYS A 286 -22.46 14.35 1.97
C LYS A 286 -21.09 13.69 1.85
N ALA A 287 -20.05 14.49 1.61
CA ALA A 287 -18.69 14.02 1.48
C ALA A 287 -17.70 14.86 2.27
N GLN A 288 -16.64 14.22 2.76
CA GLN A 288 -15.50 14.87 3.38
C GLN A 288 -14.24 14.58 2.56
N ILE A 289 -13.51 15.62 2.19
CA ILE A 289 -12.21 15.47 1.52
C ILE A 289 -11.13 15.20 2.56
N VAL A 290 -10.36 14.15 2.34
CA VAL A 290 -9.23 13.74 3.18
C VAL A 290 -7.95 13.93 2.36
N PRO A 291 -7.15 14.97 2.65
CA PRO A 291 -5.85 15.11 2.03
C PRO A 291 -4.94 13.98 2.51
N GLY A 292 -4.41 13.21 1.57
CA GLY A 292 -3.47 12.15 1.84
C GLY A 292 -2.02 12.59 1.76
N VAL A 293 -1.16 11.61 1.52
CA VAL A 293 0.29 11.79 1.39
C VAL A 293 0.75 11.20 0.06
N LEU A 294 1.49 12.01 -0.70
CA LEU A 294 2.20 11.58 -1.90
C LEU A 294 3.69 11.43 -1.57
N PHE A 295 4.20 10.20 -1.57
CA PHE A 295 5.61 9.93 -1.38
C PHE A 295 6.32 9.70 -2.73
N ILE A 296 7.33 10.52 -3.04
CA ILE A 296 8.16 10.39 -4.24
C ILE A 296 9.58 9.96 -3.85
N ASP A 297 9.94 8.72 -4.13
CA ASP A 297 11.31 8.24 -3.94
C ASP A 297 12.21 8.65 -5.12
N GLU A 298 13.50 8.77 -4.84
CA GLU A 298 14.54 9.15 -5.80
C GLU A 298 14.22 10.42 -6.61
N VAL A 299 13.70 11.46 -5.95
CA VAL A 299 13.20 12.69 -6.60
C VAL A 299 14.20 13.38 -7.54
N HIS A 300 15.50 13.18 -7.31
CA HIS A 300 16.58 13.68 -8.18
C HIS A 300 16.56 13.10 -9.61
N MET A 301 15.75 12.06 -9.86
CA MET A 301 15.52 11.47 -11.17
C MET A 301 14.44 12.19 -11.98
N LEU A 302 13.71 13.14 -11.39
CA LEU A 302 12.77 14.01 -12.09
C LEU A 302 13.50 15.07 -12.92
N ASP A 303 12.80 15.58 -13.94
CA ASP A 303 13.25 16.71 -14.74
C ASP A 303 12.62 18.04 -14.30
N ILE A 304 13.12 19.13 -14.88
CA ILE A 304 12.65 20.48 -14.56
C ILE A 304 11.15 20.69 -14.86
N GLU A 305 10.59 20.00 -15.85
CA GLU A 305 9.17 20.09 -16.20
C GLU A 305 8.30 19.49 -15.09
N CYS A 306 8.70 18.34 -14.55
CA CYS A 306 8.05 17.71 -13.40
C CYS A 306 8.06 18.64 -12.17
N PHE A 307 9.19 19.29 -11.87
CA PHE A 307 9.27 20.25 -10.75
C PHE A 307 8.39 21.48 -10.95
N SER A 308 8.29 21.95 -12.19
CA SER A 308 7.42 23.08 -12.53
C SER A 308 5.95 22.72 -12.33
N TYR A 309 5.55 21.51 -12.71
CA TYR A 309 4.21 20.98 -12.45
C TYR A 309 3.94 20.81 -10.95
N ILE A 310 4.86 20.21 -10.19
CA ILE A 310 4.71 20.01 -8.74
C ILE A 310 4.57 21.35 -8.03
N ASN A 311 5.35 22.36 -8.43
CA ASN A 311 5.25 23.72 -7.88
C ASN A 311 3.84 24.31 -8.03
N GLN A 312 3.25 24.18 -9.21
CA GLN A 312 1.88 24.64 -9.47
C GLN A 312 0.84 23.79 -8.71
N ALA A 313 1.02 22.47 -8.68
CA ALA A 313 0.09 21.55 -8.02
C ALA A 313 0.04 21.75 -6.51
N LEU A 314 1.16 22.13 -5.89
CA LEU A 314 1.23 22.46 -4.46
C LEU A 314 0.45 23.75 -4.10
N GLU A 315 0.18 24.64 -5.05
CA GLU A 315 -0.60 25.85 -4.78
C GLU A 315 -2.10 25.59 -4.66
N ALA A 316 -2.57 24.41 -5.05
CA ALA A 316 -3.98 24.03 -4.94
C ALA A 316 -4.40 23.84 -3.46
N GLU A 317 -5.61 24.28 -3.12
CA GLU A 317 -6.16 24.19 -1.76
C GLU A 317 -6.24 22.73 -1.26
N LEU A 318 -6.53 21.79 -2.16
CA LEU A 318 -6.68 20.37 -1.87
C LEU A 318 -5.40 19.56 -2.10
N ALA A 319 -4.24 20.22 -2.21
CA ALA A 319 -2.98 19.53 -2.45
C ALA A 319 -2.65 18.55 -1.30
N PRO A 320 -2.30 17.28 -1.61
CA PRO A 320 -1.83 16.34 -0.61
C PRO A 320 -0.47 16.77 -0.07
N ILE A 321 -0.06 16.20 1.05
CA ILE A 321 1.28 16.43 1.59
C ILE A 321 2.28 15.68 0.72
N VAL A 322 3.16 16.41 0.05
CA VAL A 322 4.19 15.82 -0.80
C VAL A 322 5.45 15.57 0.02
N ILE A 323 5.82 14.31 0.20
CA ILE A 323 7.07 13.88 0.84
C ILE A 323 7.98 13.33 -0.24
N MET A 324 9.20 13.83 -0.34
CA MET A 324 10.18 13.42 -1.33
C MET A 324 11.41 12.85 -0.63
N ALA A 325 12.06 11.86 -1.24
CA ALA A 325 13.34 11.36 -0.77
C ALA A 325 14.44 11.57 -1.80
N SER A 326 15.60 12.03 -1.34
CA SER A 326 16.82 12.10 -2.15
C SER A 326 18.01 11.50 -1.42
N ASN A 327 18.78 10.69 -2.15
CA ASN A 327 20.06 10.12 -1.70
C ASN A 327 21.26 10.85 -2.30
N ARG A 328 21.05 11.87 -3.15
CA ARG A 328 22.13 12.64 -3.80
C ARG A 328 22.33 13.99 -3.11
N GLY A 329 23.59 14.38 -2.93
CA GLY A 329 23.99 15.66 -2.35
C GLY A 329 23.97 16.79 -3.37
N HIS A 330 24.85 16.74 -4.37
CA HIS A 330 24.88 17.69 -5.49
C HIS A 330 24.81 16.92 -6.80
N THR A 331 23.78 17.18 -7.61
CA THR A 331 23.60 16.51 -8.91
C THR A 331 23.03 17.50 -9.94
N ARG A 332 23.17 17.15 -11.21
CA ARG A 332 22.57 17.89 -12.32
C ARG A 332 21.05 17.72 -12.28
N ILE A 333 20.32 18.82 -12.49
CA ILE A 333 18.87 18.76 -12.70
C ILE A 333 18.64 18.22 -14.11
N ARG A 334 17.83 17.17 -14.26
CA ARG A 334 17.57 16.60 -15.58
C ARG A 334 16.81 17.60 -16.44
N GLY A 335 17.20 17.72 -17.71
CA GLY A 335 16.70 18.74 -18.63
C GLY A 335 17.46 20.06 -18.63
N THR A 336 18.33 20.33 -17.64
CA THR A 336 19.18 21.55 -17.60
C THR A 336 20.66 21.20 -17.69
N THR A 337 21.57 22.18 -17.74
CA THR A 337 23.03 21.95 -17.72
C THR A 337 23.68 22.19 -16.36
N TYR A 338 23.01 22.86 -15.44
CA TYR A 338 23.57 23.25 -14.14
C TYR A 338 23.28 22.20 -13.05
N ARG A 339 24.10 22.24 -12.00
CA ARG A 339 23.98 21.37 -10.82
C ARG A 339 23.36 22.15 -9.66
N SER A 340 22.60 21.44 -8.83
CA SER A 340 21.96 22.01 -7.65
C SER A 340 22.00 21.02 -6.47
N PRO A 341 21.77 21.50 -5.23
CA PRO A 341 21.57 20.62 -4.09
C PRO A 341 20.40 19.67 -4.35
N HIS A 342 20.59 18.39 -4.05
CA HIS A 342 19.63 17.29 -4.20
C HIS A 342 19.09 17.07 -5.61
N GLY A 343 19.58 17.81 -6.63
CA GLY A 343 19.03 17.78 -7.98
C GLY A 343 17.71 18.52 -8.12
N LEU A 344 17.40 19.43 -7.19
CA LEU A 344 16.17 20.21 -7.17
C LEU A 344 16.41 21.64 -7.69
N PRO A 345 15.46 22.25 -8.41
CA PRO A 345 15.50 23.68 -8.72
C PRO A 345 15.57 24.54 -7.45
N LEU A 346 16.26 25.68 -7.51
CA LEU A 346 16.47 26.54 -6.34
C LEU A 346 15.16 27.16 -5.84
N ASP A 347 14.28 27.55 -6.75
CA ASP A 347 12.93 28.03 -6.49
C ASP A 347 12.05 26.97 -5.80
N PHE A 348 12.25 25.70 -6.16
CA PHE A 348 11.57 24.58 -5.51
C PHE A 348 12.12 24.36 -4.09
N LEU A 349 13.45 24.48 -3.91
CA LEU A 349 14.10 24.31 -2.61
C LEU A 349 13.61 25.32 -1.56
N ASP A 350 13.24 26.53 -1.95
CA ASP A 350 12.68 27.53 -1.03
C ASP A 350 11.30 27.13 -0.48
N ARG A 351 10.57 26.24 -1.17
CA ARG A 351 9.26 25.73 -0.77
C ARG A 351 9.33 24.42 0.03
N VAL A 352 10.48 23.75 0.09
CA VAL A 352 10.62 22.46 0.78
C VAL A 352 11.16 22.60 2.20
N VAL A 353 10.63 21.79 3.11
CA VAL A 353 11.21 21.59 4.44
C VAL A 353 12.14 20.37 4.39
N ILE A 354 13.44 20.57 4.65
CA ILE A 354 14.43 19.49 4.57
C ILE A 354 14.60 18.81 5.93
N ILE A 355 14.34 17.51 5.98
CA ILE A 355 14.70 16.61 7.09
C ILE A 355 15.95 15.84 6.69
N SER A 356 17.03 16.01 7.44
CA SER A 356 18.25 15.23 7.24
C SER A 356 18.26 13.96 8.11
N THR A 357 18.65 12.85 7.50
CA THR A 357 18.88 11.56 8.18
C THR A 357 20.39 11.32 8.30
N GLN A 358 20.79 10.61 9.35
CA GLN A 358 22.20 10.34 9.66
C GLN A 358 22.54 8.86 9.45
N PRO A 359 23.81 8.48 9.22
CA PRO A 359 24.21 7.08 9.30
C PRO A 359 23.91 6.48 10.68
N TYR A 360 23.51 5.22 10.71
CA TYR A 360 23.23 4.51 11.96
C TYR A 360 24.51 4.10 12.68
N GLY A 361 24.47 4.11 14.01
CA GLY A 361 25.51 3.52 14.86
C GLY A 361 25.43 1.98 14.91
N GLN A 362 26.50 1.34 15.37
CA GLN A 362 26.57 -0.13 15.46
C GLN A 362 25.43 -0.73 16.30
N GLY A 363 25.12 -0.13 17.46
CA GLY A 363 24.04 -0.60 18.32
C GLY A 363 22.65 -0.47 17.68
N GLU A 364 22.42 0.59 16.89
CA GLU A 364 21.18 0.77 16.14
C GLU A 364 21.06 -0.25 15.01
N ILE A 365 22.15 -0.50 14.26
CA ILE A 365 22.20 -1.52 13.20
C ILE A 365 21.86 -2.90 13.76
N GLN A 366 22.45 -3.28 14.91
CA GLN A 366 22.17 -4.55 15.56
C GLN A 366 20.70 -4.69 15.92
N GLN A 367 20.09 -3.65 16.49
CA GLN A 367 18.67 -3.63 16.84
C GLN A 367 17.77 -3.70 15.60
N ILE A 368 18.11 -2.98 14.51
CA ILE A 368 17.37 -3.02 13.26
C ILE A 368 17.40 -4.44 12.66
N ILE A 369 18.57 -5.08 12.62
CA ILE A 369 18.72 -6.45 12.13
C ILE A 369 17.93 -7.42 13.01
N ALA A 370 17.95 -7.25 14.33
CA ALA A 370 17.18 -8.08 15.25
C ALA A 370 15.66 -7.95 15.02
N ILE A 371 15.14 -6.73 14.83
CA ILE A 371 13.72 -6.51 14.51
C ILE A 371 13.37 -7.14 13.16
N ARG A 372 14.25 -7.02 12.16
CA ARG A 372 14.05 -7.64 10.85
C ARG A 372 14.01 -9.17 10.94
N ALA A 373 14.90 -9.77 11.72
CA ALA A 373 14.89 -11.21 11.95
C ALA A 373 13.61 -11.66 12.66
N GLN A 374 13.12 -10.89 13.63
CA GLN A 374 11.84 -11.17 14.30
C GLN A 374 10.64 -11.08 13.35
N GLU A 375 10.62 -10.07 12.49
CA GLU A 375 9.57 -9.90 11.47
C GLU A 375 9.59 -11.01 10.41
N GLU A 376 10.77 -11.55 10.11
CA GLU A 376 10.95 -12.70 9.22
C GLU A 376 10.81 -14.06 9.93
N GLU A 377 10.51 -14.07 11.24
CA GLU A 377 10.41 -15.27 12.09
C GLU A 377 11.68 -16.14 12.04
N VAL A 378 12.86 -15.50 12.05
CA VAL A 378 14.16 -16.15 11.97
C VAL A 378 14.89 -16.10 13.32
N ASP A 379 15.23 -17.28 13.84
CA ASP A 379 16.10 -17.42 15.00
C ASP A 379 17.58 -17.25 14.60
N LEU A 380 18.20 -16.16 15.04
CA LEU A 380 19.62 -15.87 14.82
C LEU A 380 20.42 -16.12 16.10
N SER A 381 21.53 -16.86 15.97
CA SER A 381 22.49 -16.96 17.06
C SER A 381 23.15 -15.61 17.39
N PRO A 382 23.52 -15.35 18.66
CA PRO A 382 24.13 -14.08 19.06
C PRO A 382 25.38 -13.73 18.24
N ASP A 383 26.18 -14.74 17.90
CA ASP A 383 27.39 -14.55 17.09
C ASP A 383 27.05 -14.28 15.61
N ALA A 384 26.02 -14.93 15.07
CA ALA A 384 25.54 -14.63 13.71
C ALA A 384 25.00 -13.19 13.62
N LEU A 385 24.26 -12.74 14.64
CA LEU A 385 23.78 -11.36 14.74
C LEU A 385 24.94 -10.35 14.81
N ALA A 386 25.99 -10.66 15.59
CA ALA A 386 27.18 -9.83 15.65
C ALA A 386 27.90 -9.74 14.29
N LEU A 387 28.04 -10.86 13.57
CA LEU A 387 28.63 -10.88 12.23
C LEU A 387 27.78 -10.11 11.22
N LEU A 388 26.45 -10.29 11.23
CA LEU A 388 25.51 -9.55 10.39
C LEU A 388 25.57 -8.04 10.67
N THR A 389 25.74 -7.65 11.94
CA THR A 389 25.91 -6.24 12.34
C THR A 389 27.18 -5.65 11.73
N LYS A 390 28.29 -6.40 11.76
CA LYS A 390 29.55 -5.98 11.11
C LYS A 390 29.37 -5.83 9.59
N ILE A 391 28.72 -6.80 8.94
CA ILE A 391 28.39 -6.73 7.51
C ILE A 391 27.50 -5.52 7.22
N GLY A 392 26.52 -5.23 8.07
CA GLY A 392 25.62 -4.08 7.93
C GLY A 392 26.34 -2.73 8.04
N LEU A 393 27.39 -2.65 8.85
CA LEU A 393 28.23 -1.45 8.97
C LEU A 393 29.09 -1.21 7.72
N GLU A 394 29.67 -2.28 7.16
CA GLU A 394 30.59 -2.19 6.01
C GLU A 394 29.87 -2.12 4.66
N SER A 395 28.78 -2.86 4.49
CA SER A 395 28.07 -3.06 3.21
C SER A 395 26.64 -2.49 3.21
N GLY A 396 26.17 -1.95 4.33
CA GLY A 396 24.86 -1.31 4.48
C GLY A 396 23.71 -2.26 4.87
N LEU A 397 22.66 -1.68 5.47
CA LEU A 397 21.51 -2.43 6.02
C LEU A 397 20.74 -3.25 4.98
N ARG A 398 20.58 -2.75 3.75
CA ARG A 398 19.84 -3.46 2.70
C ARG A 398 20.50 -4.80 2.34
N TYR A 399 21.82 -4.79 2.19
CA TYR A 399 22.57 -6.02 1.92
C TYR A 399 22.52 -6.97 3.12
N ALA A 400 22.75 -6.47 4.33
CA ALA A 400 22.64 -7.29 5.54
C ALA A 400 21.26 -7.93 5.71
N SER A 401 20.16 -7.21 5.42
CA SER A 401 18.80 -7.76 5.47
C SER A 401 18.61 -8.91 4.47
N ASN A 402 19.12 -8.78 3.24
CA ASN A 402 19.04 -9.87 2.25
C ASN A 402 19.88 -11.10 2.68
N ILE A 403 20.97 -10.87 3.42
CA ILE A 403 21.79 -11.95 3.97
C ILE A 403 21.04 -12.73 5.06
N ILE A 404 20.13 -12.10 5.82
CA ILE A 404 19.26 -12.82 6.77
C ILE A 404 18.47 -13.90 6.01
N THR A 405 17.70 -13.50 5.00
CA THR A 405 16.83 -14.40 4.23
C THR A 405 17.61 -15.54 3.57
N THR A 406 18.76 -15.25 2.96
CA THR A 406 19.60 -16.28 2.31
C THR A 406 20.24 -17.23 3.33
N SER A 407 20.66 -16.72 4.50
CA SER A 407 21.22 -17.53 5.58
C SER A 407 20.17 -18.44 6.22
N THR A 408 18.91 -17.99 6.31
CA THR A 408 17.78 -18.82 6.73
C THR A 408 17.62 -20.02 5.79
N LEU A 409 17.62 -19.81 4.47
CA LEU A 409 17.52 -20.92 3.50
C LEU A 409 18.70 -21.90 3.58
N LEU A 410 19.92 -21.41 3.84
CA LEU A 410 21.08 -22.27 4.05
C LEU A 410 20.96 -23.09 5.34
N SER A 411 20.49 -22.48 6.43
CA SER A 411 20.26 -23.17 7.70
C SER A 411 19.19 -24.27 7.57
N GLN A 412 18.11 -23.99 6.84
CA GLN A 412 17.06 -24.97 6.54
C GLN A 412 17.59 -26.13 5.70
N LYS A 413 18.49 -25.85 4.74
CA LYS A 413 19.12 -26.90 3.91
C LYS A 413 19.97 -27.87 4.75
N ARG A 414 20.65 -27.38 5.80
CA ARG A 414 21.35 -28.24 6.78
C ARG A 414 20.43 -28.78 7.88
N LYS A 415 19.13 -28.52 7.81
CA LYS A 415 18.10 -28.90 8.80
C LYS A 415 18.39 -28.37 10.21
N ALA A 416 19.02 -27.20 10.30
CA ALA A 416 19.20 -26.50 11.56
C ALA A 416 17.97 -25.65 11.90
N LYS A 417 17.73 -25.46 13.19
CA LYS A 417 16.64 -24.62 13.70
C LYS A 417 17.02 -23.14 13.79
N GLU A 418 18.29 -22.86 14.03
CA GLU A 418 18.83 -21.52 14.26
C GLU A 418 19.93 -21.22 13.25
N VAL A 419 19.99 -19.99 12.76
CA VAL A 419 21.02 -19.51 11.83
C VAL A 419 22.33 -19.28 12.57
N GLY A 420 23.36 -19.99 12.13
CA GLY A 420 24.71 -19.91 12.69
C GLY A 420 25.63 -18.98 11.91
N ILE A 421 26.82 -18.76 12.45
CA ILE A 421 27.90 -18.01 11.78
C ILE A 421 28.25 -18.66 10.42
N GLU A 422 28.26 -19.99 10.36
CA GLU A 422 28.58 -20.75 9.14
C GLU A 422 27.64 -20.43 7.97
N ASP A 423 26.35 -20.23 8.25
CA ASP A 423 25.35 -19.89 7.24
C ASP A 423 25.58 -18.47 6.72
N VAL A 424 25.80 -17.51 7.63
CA VAL A 424 26.05 -16.10 7.28
C VAL A 424 27.34 -15.96 6.47
N GLN A 425 28.42 -16.65 6.88
CA GLN A 425 29.68 -16.65 6.13
C GLN A 425 29.51 -17.26 4.73
N ARG A 426 28.73 -18.34 4.62
CA ARG A 426 28.45 -18.97 3.33
C ARG A 426 27.61 -18.06 2.43
N SER A 427 26.56 -17.43 2.97
CA SER A 427 25.76 -16.43 2.25
C SER A 427 26.63 -15.27 1.76
N TYR A 428 27.48 -14.71 2.63
CA TYR A 428 28.37 -13.61 2.29
C TYR A 428 29.40 -13.97 1.20
N ARG A 429 29.88 -15.22 1.16
CA ARG A 429 30.77 -15.71 0.10
C ARG A 429 30.05 -15.92 -1.23
N LEU A 430 28.80 -16.38 -1.21
CA LEU A 430 28.04 -16.65 -2.44
C LEU A 430 27.48 -15.37 -3.06
N PHE A 431 26.99 -14.44 -2.25
CA PHE A 431 26.32 -13.23 -2.72
C PHE A 431 27.19 -12.00 -2.43
N TYR A 432 27.67 -11.33 -3.46
CA TYR A 432 28.55 -10.18 -3.31
C TYR A 432 27.73 -8.91 -3.02
N ASP A 433 28.26 -8.02 -2.18
CA ASP A 433 27.76 -6.66 -2.09
C ASP A 433 28.26 -5.82 -3.28
N PRO A 434 27.65 -4.66 -3.56
CA PRO A 434 28.03 -3.84 -4.71
C PRO A 434 29.50 -3.44 -4.73
N ALA A 435 30.13 -3.16 -3.57
CA ALA A 435 31.53 -2.74 -3.54
C ALA A 435 32.48 -3.89 -3.88
N ARG A 436 32.22 -5.10 -3.37
CA ARG A 436 32.97 -6.31 -3.79
C ARG A 436 32.73 -6.66 -5.24
N SER A 437 31.51 -6.50 -5.74
CA SER A 437 31.19 -6.74 -7.15
C SER A 437 31.94 -5.79 -8.08
N VAL A 438 32.03 -4.50 -7.74
CA VAL A 438 32.79 -3.52 -8.53
C VAL A 438 34.28 -3.89 -8.55
N LYS A 439 34.87 -4.25 -7.41
CA LYS A 439 36.26 -4.72 -7.35
C LYS A 439 36.50 -5.95 -8.22
N PHE A 440 35.60 -6.94 -8.16
CA PHE A 440 35.68 -8.12 -9.01
C PHE A 440 35.66 -7.74 -10.50
N VAL A 441 34.76 -6.85 -10.92
CA VAL A 441 34.71 -6.39 -12.32
C VAL A 441 36.00 -5.66 -12.72
N GLN A 442 36.58 -4.87 -11.81
CA GLN A 442 37.86 -4.17 -12.04
C GLN A 442 39.04 -5.15 -12.19
N ASP A 443 39.12 -6.16 -11.31
CA ASP A 443 40.21 -7.15 -11.33
C ASP A 443 40.17 -8.01 -12.61
N PHE A 444 38.97 -8.25 -13.15
CA PHE A 444 38.74 -9.03 -14.36
C PHE A 444 38.29 -8.17 -15.55
N GLU A 445 38.64 -6.88 -15.59
CA GLU A 445 38.18 -5.90 -16.59
C GLU A 445 38.32 -6.41 -18.03
N LYS A 446 39.45 -7.06 -18.34
CA LYS A 446 39.74 -7.62 -19.68
C LYS A 446 38.79 -8.74 -20.11
N GLN A 447 38.11 -9.41 -19.18
CA GLN A 447 37.13 -10.46 -19.46
C GLN A 447 35.71 -9.89 -19.62
N PHE A 448 35.49 -8.65 -19.20
CA PHE A 448 34.24 -7.93 -19.43
C PHE A 448 34.34 -7.10 -20.71
N ILE A 449 33.19 -6.78 -21.31
CA ILE A 449 33.12 -5.91 -22.48
C ILE A 449 33.27 -4.47 -21.98
N GLY A 450 34.39 -3.83 -22.32
CA GLY A 450 34.64 -2.43 -22.00
C GLY A 450 33.91 -1.47 -22.94
N ASP A 451 34.04 -0.16 -22.68
CA ASP A 451 33.35 0.91 -23.41
C ASP A 451 33.65 0.93 -24.92
N GLU A 452 34.85 0.49 -25.32
CA GLU A 452 35.27 0.38 -26.73
C GLU A 452 34.84 -0.94 -27.39
N GLY A 453 34.07 -1.78 -26.68
CA GLY A 453 33.64 -3.10 -27.15
C GLY A 453 34.72 -4.19 -27.10
N GLY A 454 35.91 -3.86 -26.58
CA GLY A 454 37.01 -4.80 -26.39
C GLY A 454 36.71 -5.83 -25.30
N VAL A 455 36.96 -7.11 -25.58
CA VAL A 455 36.86 -8.21 -24.62
C VAL A 455 37.86 -9.31 -24.98
N ASN A 456 38.54 -9.86 -23.97
CA ASN A 456 39.39 -11.03 -24.13
C ASN A 456 38.58 -12.30 -23.85
N LEU A 457 38.08 -12.94 -24.90
CA LEU A 457 37.38 -14.23 -24.84
C LEU A 457 38.31 -15.44 -24.84
N SER A 458 39.63 -15.23 -24.98
CA SER A 458 40.59 -16.31 -25.00
C SER A 458 40.98 -16.72 -23.58
N TYR A 459 40.75 -17.99 -23.25
CA TYR A 459 41.28 -18.63 -22.06
C TYR A 459 42.47 -19.50 -22.50
N THR A 460 43.69 -19.08 -22.20
CA THR A 460 44.84 -19.99 -22.30
C THR A 460 44.69 -21.03 -21.20
N ASN A 461 44.46 -22.29 -21.56
CA ASN A 461 44.52 -23.43 -20.63
C ASN A 461 45.90 -23.45 -19.97
N GLY A 462 46.03 -22.83 -18.81
CA GLY A 462 47.14 -23.07 -17.88
C GLY A 462 46.85 -24.37 -17.14
N ASP A 463 47.84 -25.26 -17.09
CA ASP A 463 47.78 -26.50 -16.31
C ASP A 463 47.29 -26.23 -14.88
N ALA A 464 46.42 -27.11 -14.39
CA ALA A 464 45.73 -27.01 -13.11
C ALA A 464 46.63 -27.23 -11.87
N MET A 465 47.86 -26.68 -11.85
CA MET A 465 48.86 -26.95 -10.80
C MET A 465 49.58 -25.72 -10.21
N GLU A 466 49.10 -24.49 -10.38
CA GLU A 466 49.73 -23.31 -9.74
C GLU A 466 48.78 -22.40 -8.95
N ILE A 467 47.77 -22.97 -8.29
CA ILE A 467 47.17 -22.28 -7.13
C ILE A 467 46.92 -23.34 -6.05
N ALA A 468 47.91 -23.55 -5.18
CA ALA A 468 47.78 -24.23 -3.90
C ALA A 468 48.19 -23.26 -2.79
#